data_AF-A0A0F7CGS5-F1
#
_entry.id   AF-A0A0F7CGS5-F1
#
_cell.length_a   1.000
_cell.length_b   1.000
_cell.length_c   1.000
_cell.angle_alpha   90.00
_cell.angle_beta   90.00
_cell.angle_gamma   90.00
#
_symmetry.space_group_name_H-M   'P 1'
#
loop_
_entity.id
_entity.type
_entity.pdbx_description
1 polymer ?
#
loop_
_entity_poly.entity_id
_entity_poly.type
_entity_poly.pdbx_seq_one_letter_code
_entity_poly.pdbx_strand_id
1 'polypeptide(L)'
;MRILVSIDDTDHFTTKGIKGTGDLAKNISRAIKSNGWDTSSRITRHQLLLHKDIPYTSHNSSMCFEADIDPRYLQAVIDFSARHLETESEPEADPGLCVVVPDRLADPVRLIDYGYLAKREVLDKNSAYTLASELGIHLSEHGGTGQGVIGAIARAGLRLGGNDGSFKDKHKAGEPGTLLTAAELCALAKVDRIISLDGTVLGGEETVVLLGNMVKSILSEGKAEAAD
;
A
#
# COMPACT_ATOMS: atom_id res chain seq x y z
N MET A 1 15.62 -5.41 8.94
CA MET A 1 15.62 -5.53 7.46
C MET A 1 14.33 -4.96 6.97
N ARG A 2 14.38 -3.95 6.10
CA ARG A 2 13.19 -3.34 5.52
C ARG A 2 12.64 -4.25 4.42
N ILE A 3 11.32 -4.47 4.43
CA ILE A 3 10.59 -5.15 3.38
C ILE A 3 9.37 -4.33 2.96
N LEU A 4 8.92 -4.51 1.72
CA LEU A 4 7.60 -4.09 1.25
C LEU A 4 6.74 -5.33 1.09
N VAL A 5 5.53 -5.30 1.61
CA VAL A 5 4.52 -6.34 1.41
C VAL A 5 3.35 -5.72 0.66
N SER A 6 3.03 -6.26 -0.51
CA SER A 6 1.88 -5.84 -1.29
C SER A 6 1.01 -7.03 -1.65
N ILE A 7 -0.30 -6.79 -1.59
CA ILE A 7 -1.33 -7.76 -1.98
C ILE A 7 -2.30 -7.09 -2.95
N ASP A 8 -2.89 -7.86 -3.85
CA ASP A 8 -3.96 -7.41 -4.74
C ASP A 8 -4.99 -8.50 -5.00
N ASP A 9 -6.16 -8.09 -5.50
CA ASP A 9 -7.23 -8.94 -6.04
C ASP A 9 -7.71 -10.01 -5.06
N THR A 10 -8.10 -9.57 -3.85
CA THR A 10 -8.52 -10.48 -2.77
C THR A 10 -10.03 -10.44 -2.51
N ASP A 11 -10.77 -9.56 -3.19
CA ASP A 11 -12.20 -9.34 -2.98
C ASP A 11 -13.01 -9.55 -4.25
N HIS A 12 -14.29 -9.90 -4.09
CA HIS A 12 -15.25 -10.07 -5.18
C HIS A 12 -16.53 -9.27 -4.92
N PHE A 13 -17.24 -8.89 -5.98
CA PHE A 13 -18.39 -7.97 -5.92
C PHE A 13 -19.59 -8.44 -5.08
N THR A 14 -19.66 -9.74 -4.77
CA THR A 14 -20.89 -10.41 -4.31
C THR A 14 -21.11 -10.36 -2.80
N THR A 15 -20.11 -9.99 -2.00
CA THR A 15 -20.15 -10.11 -0.54
C THR A 15 -20.09 -8.76 0.16
N LYS A 16 -21.26 -8.12 0.28
CA LYS A 16 -21.45 -6.99 1.20
C LYS A 16 -21.25 -7.49 2.64
N GLY A 17 -20.10 -7.14 3.25
CA GLY A 17 -19.81 -7.43 4.67
C GLY A 17 -18.56 -8.29 4.93
N ILE A 18 -17.80 -8.68 3.91
CA ILE A 18 -16.54 -9.43 4.06
C ILE A 18 -15.33 -8.48 4.05
N LYS A 19 -14.24 -8.92 4.69
CA LYS A 19 -12.94 -8.25 4.79
C LYS A 19 -12.45 -7.88 3.39
N GLY A 20 -12.35 -6.60 3.05
CA GLY A 20 -11.78 -6.19 1.77
C GLY A 20 -10.25 -6.36 1.74
N THR A 21 -9.63 -6.13 0.58
CA THR A 21 -8.15 -6.16 0.41
C THR A 21 -7.40 -5.36 1.50
N GLY A 22 -7.98 -4.24 1.93
CA GLY A 22 -7.46 -3.42 3.03
C GLY A 22 -7.36 -4.14 4.38
N ASP A 23 -8.29 -5.03 4.69
CA ASP A 23 -8.37 -5.72 5.98
C ASP A 23 -7.42 -6.91 6.04
N LEU A 24 -7.25 -7.63 4.92
CA LEU A 24 -6.23 -8.67 4.80
C LEU A 24 -4.82 -8.08 4.97
N ALA A 25 -4.50 -6.96 4.30
CA ALA A 25 -3.23 -6.27 4.49
C ALA A 25 -3.00 -5.85 5.96
N LYS A 26 -4.07 -5.40 6.65
CA LYS A 26 -4.02 -5.03 8.06
C LYS A 26 -3.78 -6.24 8.97
N ASN A 27 -4.34 -7.39 8.64
CA ASN A 27 -4.11 -8.62 9.40
C ASN A 27 -2.68 -9.11 9.24
N ILE A 28 -2.12 -9.07 8.03
CA ILE A 28 -0.71 -9.41 7.79
C ILE A 28 0.22 -8.46 8.56
N SER A 29 -0.01 -7.15 8.45
CA SER A 29 0.75 -6.13 9.20
C SER A 29 0.68 -6.35 10.72
N ARG A 30 -0.51 -6.69 11.26
CA ARG A 30 -0.67 -7.04 12.68
C ARG A 30 0.05 -8.33 13.05
N ALA A 31 0.04 -9.33 12.17
CA ALA A 31 0.66 -10.62 12.41
C ALA A 31 2.18 -10.48 12.59
N ILE A 32 2.83 -9.58 11.85
CA ILE A 32 4.24 -9.24 12.04
C ILE A 32 4.50 -8.82 13.49
N LYS A 33 3.68 -7.93 14.02
CA LYS A 33 3.81 -7.49 15.41
C LYS A 33 3.45 -8.57 16.42
N SER A 34 2.34 -9.28 16.23
CA SER A 34 1.84 -10.26 17.21
C SER A 34 2.71 -11.50 17.32
N ASN A 35 3.40 -11.90 16.25
CA ASN A 35 4.36 -13.01 16.26
C ASN A 35 5.76 -12.58 16.74
N GLY A 36 5.96 -11.31 17.10
CA GLY A 36 7.26 -10.79 17.53
C GLY A 36 8.29 -10.73 16.41
N TRP A 37 7.85 -10.61 15.14
CA TRP A 37 8.74 -10.46 14.00
C TRP A 37 9.27 -9.04 13.83
N ASP A 38 8.62 -8.06 14.50
CA ASP A 38 8.97 -6.63 14.73
C ASP A 38 7.80 -5.69 14.33
N THR A 39 7.99 -4.69 13.46
CA THR A 39 7.04 -3.59 13.27
C THR A 39 6.74 -3.29 11.81
N SER A 40 5.59 -2.67 11.55
CA SER A 40 5.13 -2.32 10.21
C SER A 40 4.66 -0.87 10.13
N SER A 41 4.91 -0.22 9.00
CA SER A 41 4.41 1.11 8.69
C SER A 41 2.89 1.11 8.43
N ARG A 42 2.35 2.32 8.24
CA ARG A 42 0.97 2.50 7.76
C ARG A 42 0.81 1.97 6.34
N ILE A 43 -0.37 1.41 6.05
CA ILE A 43 -0.75 0.85 4.75
C ILE A 43 -1.13 1.97 3.79
N THR A 44 -0.60 1.94 2.57
CA THR A 44 -1.05 2.76 1.45
C THR A 44 -1.93 1.98 0.50
N ARG A 45 -2.93 2.67 -0.04
CA ARG A 45 -3.75 2.23 -1.17
C ARG A 45 -3.29 2.97 -2.42
N HIS A 46 -3.01 2.22 -3.48
CA HIS A 46 -2.59 2.76 -4.77
C HIS A 46 -3.69 2.53 -5.81
N GLN A 47 -3.90 3.46 -6.73
CA GLN A 47 -4.87 3.30 -7.83
C GLN A 47 -4.12 2.93 -9.11
N LEU A 48 -4.46 1.81 -9.73
CA LEU A 48 -3.95 1.40 -11.04
C LEU A 48 -4.91 1.84 -12.15
N LEU A 49 -4.58 1.50 -13.40
CA LEU A 49 -5.36 1.86 -14.58
C LEU A 49 -6.81 1.34 -14.47
N LEU A 50 -7.79 2.21 -14.71
CA LEU A 50 -9.18 1.80 -14.93
C LEU A 50 -9.37 1.53 -16.42
N HIS A 51 -9.52 0.25 -16.78
CA HIS A 51 -9.65 -0.16 -18.17
C HIS A 51 -10.64 -1.31 -18.32
N LYS A 52 -11.38 -1.33 -19.43
CA LYS A 52 -12.39 -2.37 -19.74
C LYS A 52 -11.82 -3.79 -19.85
N ASP A 53 -10.52 -3.89 -20.13
CA ASP A 53 -9.82 -5.18 -20.30
C ASP A 53 -9.18 -5.68 -19.00
N ILE A 54 -9.38 -4.96 -17.88
CA ILE A 54 -8.92 -5.35 -16.55
C ILE A 54 -10.16 -5.65 -15.70
N PRO A 55 -10.33 -6.88 -15.18
CA PRO A 55 -11.37 -7.14 -14.19
C PRO A 55 -11.02 -6.41 -12.89
N TYR A 56 -11.98 -5.67 -12.33
CA TYR A 56 -11.84 -5.04 -11.01
C TYR A 56 -13.21 -4.93 -10.36
N THR A 57 -13.25 -4.79 -9.02
CA THR A 57 -14.50 -4.59 -8.28
C THR A 57 -15.05 -3.15 -8.45
N SER A 58 -15.12 -2.39 -7.36
CA SER A 58 -15.42 -0.95 -7.44
C SER A 58 -14.18 -0.14 -7.81
N HIS A 59 -13.00 -0.69 -7.55
CA HIS A 59 -11.73 0.00 -7.73
C HIS A 59 -10.66 -0.99 -8.19
N ASN A 60 -9.85 -0.60 -9.17
CA ASN A 60 -8.58 -1.28 -9.45
C ASN A 60 -7.49 -0.79 -8.46
N SER A 61 -7.65 -1.15 -7.18
CA SER A 61 -6.81 -0.64 -6.08
C SER A 61 -6.47 -1.73 -5.07
N SER A 62 -5.31 -1.61 -4.45
CA SER A 62 -4.72 -2.59 -3.55
C SER A 62 -3.75 -1.91 -2.61
N MET A 63 -3.19 -2.74 -1.74
CA MET A 63 -2.55 -2.34 -0.51
C MET A 63 -1.08 -2.69 -0.54
N CYS A 64 -0.26 -1.77 -0.03
CA CYS A 64 1.12 -2.01 0.27
C CYS A 64 1.48 -1.39 1.63
N PHE A 65 2.38 -2.02 2.36
CA PHE A 65 2.98 -1.46 3.57
C PHE A 65 4.44 -1.90 3.68
N GLU A 66 5.18 -1.19 4.50
CA GLU A 66 6.57 -1.51 4.81
C GLU A 66 6.64 -2.20 6.16
N ALA A 67 7.62 -3.06 6.35
CA ALA A 67 7.93 -3.61 7.66
C ALA A 67 9.44 -3.65 7.87
N ASP A 68 9.84 -3.38 9.09
CA ASP A 68 11.15 -3.71 9.58
C ASP A 68 11.03 -5.03 10.31
N ILE A 69 11.78 -6.04 9.86
CA ILE A 69 11.76 -7.39 10.43
C ILE A 69 13.18 -7.89 10.71
N ASP A 70 13.30 -8.83 11.64
CA ASP A 70 14.50 -9.67 11.71
C ASP A 70 14.59 -10.53 10.43
N PRO A 71 15.72 -10.51 9.70
CA PRO A 71 15.92 -11.28 8.46
C PRO A 71 15.52 -12.75 8.54
N ARG A 72 15.66 -13.39 9.71
CA ARG A 72 15.31 -14.80 9.90
C ARG A 72 13.82 -15.10 9.73
N TYR A 73 12.97 -14.07 9.83
CA TYR A 73 11.52 -14.19 9.71
C TYR A 73 10.99 -13.88 8.31
N LEU A 74 11.84 -13.54 7.33
CA LEU A 74 11.39 -13.21 5.98
C LEU A 74 10.49 -14.31 5.39
N GLN A 75 10.92 -15.58 5.47
CA GLN A 75 10.12 -16.70 4.98
C GLN A 75 8.83 -16.88 5.79
N ALA A 76 8.86 -16.66 7.10
CA ALA A 76 7.66 -16.76 7.93
C ALA A 76 6.62 -15.68 7.59
N VAL A 77 7.04 -14.46 7.24
CA VAL A 77 6.15 -13.40 6.74
C VAL A 77 5.52 -13.83 5.42
N ILE A 78 6.32 -14.35 4.49
CA ILE A 78 5.86 -14.83 3.18
C ILE A 78 4.83 -15.95 3.37
N ASP A 79 5.17 -17.00 4.12
CA ASP A 79 4.32 -18.17 4.31
C ASP A 79 3.02 -17.82 5.04
N PHE A 80 3.08 -16.92 6.01
CA PHE A 80 1.88 -16.44 6.70
C PHE A 80 1.00 -15.63 5.75
N SER A 81 1.58 -14.72 4.96
CA SER A 81 0.85 -13.88 4.02
C SER A 81 0.16 -14.72 2.95
N ALA A 82 0.90 -15.65 2.35
CA ALA A 82 0.40 -16.64 1.39
C ALA A 82 -0.80 -17.40 1.95
N ARG A 83 -0.63 -18.04 3.11
CA ARG A 83 -1.70 -18.80 3.76
C ARG A 83 -2.90 -17.92 4.08
N HIS A 84 -2.67 -16.70 4.58
CA HIS A 84 -3.74 -15.77 4.91
C HIS A 84 -4.56 -15.41 3.67
N LEU A 85 -3.90 -15.16 2.53
CA LEU A 85 -4.59 -14.89 1.26
C LEU A 85 -5.40 -16.11 0.79
N GLU A 86 -4.84 -17.31 0.84
CA GLU A 86 -5.53 -18.55 0.43
C GLU A 86 -6.76 -18.85 1.30
N THR A 87 -6.72 -18.51 2.59
CA THR A 87 -7.80 -18.84 3.52
C THR A 87 -8.86 -17.76 3.66
N GLU A 88 -8.54 -16.49 3.36
CA GLU A 88 -9.40 -15.35 3.72
C GLU A 88 -9.82 -14.49 2.52
N SER A 89 -9.23 -14.71 1.34
CA SER A 89 -9.73 -14.08 0.11
C SER A 89 -11.02 -14.73 -0.34
N GLU A 90 -11.81 -14.00 -1.13
CA GLU A 90 -13.01 -14.58 -1.74
C GLU A 90 -12.66 -15.75 -2.68
N PRO A 91 -13.49 -16.82 -2.74
CA PRO A 91 -13.21 -17.98 -3.58
C PRO A 91 -13.00 -17.67 -5.07
N GLU A 92 -13.69 -16.65 -5.58
CA GLU A 92 -13.61 -16.20 -6.97
C GLU A 92 -12.55 -15.11 -7.21
N ALA A 93 -11.77 -14.75 -6.20
CA ALA A 93 -10.70 -13.75 -6.34
C ALA A 93 -9.42 -14.34 -6.94
N ASP A 94 -8.49 -13.46 -7.31
CA ASP A 94 -7.20 -13.80 -7.94
C ASP A 94 -5.99 -13.32 -7.11
N PRO A 95 -5.86 -13.68 -5.82
CA PRO A 95 -4.96 -12.97 -4.91
C PRO A 95 -3.49 -13.09 -5.33
N GLY A 96 -2.83 -11.93 -5.44
CA GLY A 96 -1.39 -11.84 -5.67
C GLY A 96 -0.65 -11.40 -4.41
N LEU A 97 0.51 -12.00 -4.15
CA LEU A 97 1.45 -11.57 -3.10
C LEU A 97 2.77 -11.13 -3.72
N CYS A 98 3.24 -9.94 -3.34
CA CYS A 98 4.57 -9.45 -3.66
C CYS A 98 5.31 -9.07 -2.37
N VAL A 99 6.51 -9.61 -2.17
CA VAL A 99 7.41 -9.23 -1.07
C VAL A 99 8.76 -8.81 -1.63
N VAL A 100 9.11 -7.55 -1.36
CA VAL A 100 10.33 -6.92 -1.84
C VAL A 100 11.25 -6.63 -0.67
N VAL A 101 12.54 -6.91 -0.80
CA VAL A 101 13.59 -6.42 0.11
C VAL A 101 14.34 -5.32 -0.63
N PRO A 102 14.05 -4.02 -0.41
CA PRO A 102 14.62 -2.94 -1.22
C PRO A 102 16.14 -2.98 -1.32
N ASP A 103 16.83 -3.30 -0.23
CA ASP A 103 18.28 -3.37 -0.16
C ASP A 103 18.88 -4.52 -0.98
N ARG A 104 18.06 -5.46 -1.48
CA ARG A 104 18.49 -6.58 -2.34
C ARG A 104 18.18 -6.35 -3.82
N LEU A 105 17.47 -5.29 -4.17
CA LEU A 105 17.13 -5.00 -5.57
C LEU A 105 18.37 -4.59 -6.35
N ALA A 106 18.63 -5.28 -7.46
CA ALA A 106 19.72 -4.92 -8.37
C ALA A 106 19.46 -3.57 -9.07
N ASP A 107 18.20 -3.32 -9.43
CA ASP A 107 17.74 -2.09 -10.08
C ASP A 107 16.34 -1.69 -9.57
N PRO A 108 16.27 -0.86 -8.50
CA PRO A 108 15.02 -0.37 -7.94
C PRO A 108 14.17 0.44 -8.93
N VAL A 109 14.80 1.12 -9.89
CA VAL A 109 14.11 2.03 -10.83
C VAL A 109 13.17 1.23 -11.72
N ARG A 110 13.58 0.05 -12.18
CA ARG A 110 12.73 -0.83 -13.00
C ARG A 110 11.44 -1.24 -12.31
N LEU A 111 11.47 -1.49 -11.00
CA LEU A 111 10.28 -1.80 -10.22
C LEU A 111 9.37 -0.57 -10.09
N ILE A 112 9.94 0.61 -9.84
CA ILE A 112 9.19 1.87 -9.77
C ILE A 112 8.51 2.18 -11.12
N ASP A 113 9.25 2.07 -12.21
CA ASP A 113 8.75 2.30 -13.58
C ASP A 113 7.62 1.33 -13.92
N TYR A 114 7.74 0.05 -13.57
CA TYR A 114 6.64 -0.93 -13.73
C TYR A 114 5.38 -0.48 -12.99
N GLY A 115 5.53 0.02 -11.76
CA GLY A 115 4.42 0.57 -10.98
C GLY A 115 3.69 1.71 -11.70
N TYR A 116 4.44 2.68 -12.25
CA TYR A 116 3.85 3.77 -13.03
C TYR A 116 3.35 3.36 -14.41
N LEU A 117 3.90 2.31 -15.00
CA LEU A 117 3.41 1.74 -16.26
C LEU A 117 2.03 1.10 -16.06
N ALA A 118 1.84 0.35 -14.97
CA ALA A 118 0.55 -0.26 -14.61
C ALA A 118 -0.58 0.75 -14.31
N LYS A 119 -0.25 2.03 -14.13
CA LYS A 119 -1.23 3.12 -14.03
C LYS A 119 -1.74 3.60 -15.39
N ARG A 120 -1.06 3.25 -16.48
CA ARG A 120 -1.26 3.80 -17.82
C ARG A 120 -1.55 2.72 -18.87
N GLU A 121 -1.09 1.50 -18.65
CA GLU A 121 -1.17 0.40 -19.61
C GLU A 121 -1.74 -0.88 -18.99
N VAL A 122 -2.33 -1.72 -19.84
CA VAL A 122 -2.73 -3.08 -19.48
C VAL A 122 -1.49 -3.97 -19.60
N LEU A 123 -1.01 -4.48 -18.47
CA LEU A 123 0.17 -5.33 -18.41
C LEU A 123 -0.20 -6.81 -18.36
N ASP A 124 0.69 -7.66 -18.86
CA ASP A 124 0.52 -9.11 -18.83
C ASP A 124 1.25 -9.76 -17.64
N LYS A 125 0.78 -10.95 -17.25
CA LYS A 125 1.29 -11.71 -16.11
C LYS A 125 2.76 -12.15 -16.29
N ASN A 126 3.21 -12.43 -17.52
CA ASN A 126 4.58 -12.88 -17.76
C ASN A 126 5.57 -11.75 -17.55
N SER A 127 5.21 -10.51 -17.90
CA SER A 127 6.03 -9.32 -17.61
C SER A 127 6.29 -9.15 -16.11
N ALA A 128 5.27 -9.41 -15.26
CA ALA A 128 5.38 -9.33 -13.81
C ALA A 128 6.39 -10.34 -13.25
N TYR A 129 6.29 -11.61 -13.68
CA TYR A 129 7.22 -12.66 -13.26
C TYR A 129 8.63 -12.48 -13.78
N THR A 130 8.77 -12.01 -15.03
CA THR A 130 10.09 -11.71 -15.62
C THR A 130 10.80 -10.66 -14.78
N LEU A 131 10.11 -9.55 -14.47
CA LEU A 131 10.63 -8.50 -13.61
C LEU A 131 10.96 -9.02 -12.20
N ALA A 132 10.07 -9.80 -11.60
CA ALA A 132 10.30 -10.35 -10.27
C ALA A 132 11.54 -11.24 -10.21
N SER A 133 11.70 -12.13 -11.20
CA SER A 133 12.86 -13.02 -11.32
C SER A 133 14.16 -12.24 -11.47
N GLU A 134 14.19 -11.27 -12.39
CA GLU A 134 15.38 -10.45 -12.67
C GLU A 134 15.79 -9.57 -11.48
N LEU A 135 14.83 -9.15 -10.66
CA LEU A 135 15.08 -8.30 -9.49
C LEU A 135 15.19 -9.08 -8.17
N GLY A 136 15.01 -10.40 -8.17
CA GLY A 136 15.03 -11.23 -6.97
C GLY A 136 13.88 -10.94 -5.99
N ILE A 137 12.70 -10.62 -6.53
CA ILE A 137 11.47 -10.31 -5.77
C ILE A 137 10.66 -11.59 -5.59
N HIS A 138 10.10 -11.78 -4.39
CA HIS A 138 9.12 -12.83 -4.17
C HIS A 138 7.77 -12.41 -4.76
N LEU A 139 7.25 -13.19 -5.71
CA LEU A 139 5.95 -12.99 -6.35
C LEU A 139 5.23 -14.34 -6.44
N SER A 140 3.99 -14.42 -5.97
CA SER A 140 3.21 -15.67 -5.95
C SER A 140 1.70 -15.46 -6.12
N GLU A 141 1.06 -16.47 -6.69
CA GLU A 141 -0.39 -16.59 -6.91
C GLU A 141 -1.04 -17.39 -5.77
N HIS A 142 -2.21 -16.95 -5.32
CA HIS A 142 -2.94 -17.57 -4.22
C HIS A 142 -4.44 -17.78 -4.52
N GLY A 143 -4.81 -17.81 -5.79
CA GLY A 143 -6.19 -18.10 -6.23
C GLY A 143 -6.43 -17.78 -7.70
N GLY A 144 -7.58 -18.25 -8.19
CA GLY A 144 -8.09 -17.95 -9.53
C GLY A 144 -7.15 -18.31 -10.69
N THR A 145 -7.10 -17.41 -11.66
CA THR A 145 -6.19 -17.35 -12.80
C THR A 145 -4.80 -16.78 -12.45
N GLY A 146 -4.67 -16.18 -11.27
CA GLY A 146 -3.46 -15.60 -10.73
C GLY A 146 -3.10 -14.22 -11.27
N GLN A 147 -4.07 -13.46 -11.79
CA GLN A 147 -3.80 -12.13 -12.36
C GLN A 147 -3.40 -11.07 -11.31
N GLY A 148 -3.77 -11.24 -10.04
CA GLY A 148 -3.45 -10.28 -8.98
C GLY A 148 -1.95 -10.03 -8.78
N VAL A 149 -1.06 -10.90 -9.28
CA VAL A 149 0.40 -10.67 -9.21
C VAL A 149 0.84 -9.42 -9.98
N ILE A 150 0.16 -9.06 -11.08
CA ILE A 150 0.43 -7.84 -11.86
C ILE A 150 0.24 -6.62 -10.96
N GLY A 151 -0.88 -6.63 -10.25
CA GLY A 151 -1.21 -5.64 -9.25
C GLY A 151 -0.18 -5.61 -8.14
N ALA A 152 0.00 -6.73 -7.42
CA ALA A 152 0.87 -6.80 -6.25
C ALA A 152 2.29 -6.26 -6.52
N ILE A 153 2.92 -6.61 -7.65
CA ILE A 153 4.25 -6.07 -7.97
C ILE A 153 4.22 -4.59 -8.35
N ALA A 154 3.21 -4.13 -9.10
CA ALA A 154 3.08 -2.71 -9.46
C ALA A 154 2.97 -1.80 -8.23
N ARG A 155 2.17 -2.18 -7.22
CA ARG A 155 2.03 -1.38 -6.00
C ARG A 155 3.29 -1.39 -5.15
N ALA A 156 4.04 -2.48 -5.12
CA ALA A 156 5.35 -2.50 -4.46
C ALA A 156 6.30 -1.46 -5.08
N GLY A 157 6.29 -1.32 -6.41
CA GLY A 157 7.02 -0.26 -7.11
C GLY A 157 6.54 1.16 -6.82
N LEU A 158 5.22 1.38 -6.83
CA LEU A 158 4.64 2.67 -6.47
C LEU A 158 4.96 3.06 -5.02
N ARG A 159 4.91 2.10 -4.09
CA ARG A 159 5.29 2.33 -2.70
C ARG A 159 6.77 2.63 -2.56
N LEU A 160 7.63 1.88 -3.27
CA LEU A 160 9.07 2.12 -3.28
C LEU A 160 9.44 3.50 -3.81
N GLY A 161 8.73 3.98 -4.84
CA GLY A 161 8.96 5.30 -5.43
C GLY A 161 8.54 6.47 -4.55
N GLY A 162 7.71 6.24 -3.52
CA GLY A 162 7.39 7.23 -2.49
C GLY A 162 6.51 8.41 -2.94
N ASN A 163 6.01 8.40 -4.17
CA ASN A 163 5.26 9.51 -4.78
C ASN A 163 3.89 9.08 -5.31
N ASP A 164 3.33 8.00 -4.75
CA ASP A 164 1.99 7.53 -5.07
C ASP A 164 1.36 6.87 -3.85
N GLY A 165 0.04 6.98 -3.75
CA GLY A 165 -0.75 6.24 -2.78
C GLY A 165 -1.32 7.12 -1.67
N SER A 166 -2.48 6.69 -1.16
CA SER A 166 -3.11 7.32 0.00
C SER A 166 -3.11 6.36 1.18
N PHE A 167 -2.84 6.85 2.39
CA PHE A 167 -2.86 5.98 3.57
C PHE A 167 -4.27 5.48 3.84
N LYS A 168 -4.44 4.18 4.09
CA LYS A 168 -5.76 3.54 4.30
C LYS A 168 -6.53 4.24 5.43
N ASP A 169 -5.87 4.43 6.57
CA ASP A 169 -6.48 5.00 7.76
C ASP A 169 -6.63 6.53 7.65
N LYS A 170 -7.72 7.04 8.25
CA LYS A 170 -7.93 8.47 8.50
C LYS A 170 -7.77 8.72 9.99
N HIS A 171 -7.36 9.92 10.36
CA HIS A 171 -7.12 10.29 11.76
C HIS A 171 -8.05 11.42 12.17
N LYS A 172 -8.67 11.30 13.36
CA LYS A 172 -9.47 12.38 13.92
C LYS A 172 -8.53 13.50 14.38
N ALA A 173 -8.71 14.70 13.86
CA ALA A 173 -7.89 15.86 14.21
C ALA A 173 -8.64 16.91 15.03
N GLY A 174 -9.98 16.88 15.04
CA GLY A 174 -10.79 17.84 15.79
C GLY A 174 -12.20 17.91 15.24
N GLU A 175 -12.90 19.00 15.53
CA GLU A 175 -14.18 19.34 14.90
C GLU A 175 -13.97 20.41 13.82
N PRO A 176 -14.84 20.51 12.81
CA PRO A 176 -14.73 21.54 11.78
C PRO A 176 -14.68 22.96 12.39
N GLY A 177 -13.80 23.81 11.84
CA GLY A 177 -13.55 25.17 12.33
C GLY A 177 -12.54 25.25 13.47
N THR A 178 -11.99 24.13 13.94
CA THR A 178 -10.90 24.14 14.94
C THR A 178 -9.65 24.75 14.30
N LEU A 179 -9.06 25.72 15.01
CA LEU A 179 -7.75 26.29 14.68
C LEU A 179 -6.67 25.46 15.35
N LEU A 180 -5.70 25.01 14.57
CA LEU A 180 -4.51 24.31 15.02
C LEU A 180 -3.28 24.95 14.41
N THR A 181 -2.13 24.74 15.01
CA THR A 181 -0.84 24.90 14.32
C THR A 181 -0.61 23.70 13.39
N ALA A 182 0.18 23.90 12.33
CA ALA A 182 0.56 22.81 11.43
C ALA A 182 1.26 21.66 12.19
N ALA A 183 2.05 21.97 13.23
CA ALA A 183 2.69 20.97 14.08
C ALA A 183 1.68 20.14 14.89
N GLU A 184 0.65 20.77 15.47
CA GLU A 184 -0.43 20.06 16.17
C GLU A 184 -1.20 19.15 15.20
N LEU A 185 -1.51 19.66 14.00
CA LEU A 185 -2.19 18.87 12.98
C LEU A 185 -1.34 17.66 12.55
N CYS A 186 -0.03 17.84 12.34
CA CYS A 186 0.89 16.73 12.05
C CYS A 186 0.82 15.63 13.11
N ALA A 187 0.88 16.01 14.39
CA ALA A 187 0.85 15.07 15.50
C ALA A 187 -0.49 14.31 15.58
N LEU A 188 -1.62 15.00 15.42
CA LEU A 188 -2.95 14.40 15.47
C LEU A 188 -3.23 13.51 14.26
N ALA A 189 -2.84 13.96 13.07
CA ALA A 189 -3.05 13.26 11.80
C ALA A 189 -2.01 12.18 11.51
N LYS A 190 -0.94 12.09 12.32
CA LYS A 190 0.19 11.18 12.13
C LYS A 190 0.82 11.31 10.74
N VAL A 191 1.05 12.56 10.34
CA VAL A 191 1.71 12.93 9.09
C VAL A 191 3.01 13.66 9.38
N ASP A 192 3.93 13.63 8.42
CA ASP A 192 5.24 14.27 8.55
C ASP A 192 5.19 15.77 8.24
N ARG A 193 4.23 16.20 7.41
CA ARG A 193 4.05 17.60 7.02
C ARG A 193 2.63 17.93 6.58
N ILE A 194 2.29 19.22 6.71
CA ILE A 194 1.10 19.84 6.11
C ILE A 194 1.55 20.66 4.91
N ILE A 195 0.78 20.56 3.81
CA ILE A 195 1.02 21.29 2.58
C ILE A 195 -0.19 22.14 2.23
N SER A 196 0.04 23.38 1.83
CA SER A 196 -1.00 24.26 1.29
C SER A 196 -1.48 23.81 -0.09
N LEU A 197 -2.66 24.29 -0.52
CA LEU A 197 -3.19 24.02 -1.87
C LEU A 197 -2.25 24.39 -3.02
N ASP A 198 -1.30 25.31 -2.82
CA ASP A 198 -0.29 25.70 -3.82
C ASP A 198 0.99 24.85 -3.78
N GLY A 199 1.06 23.86 -2.89
CA GLY A 199 2.19 22.93 -2.78
C GLY A 199 3.29 23.35 -1.79
N THR A 200 3.08 24.44 -1.04
CA THR A 200 4.05 24.92 -0.05
C THR A 200 3.97 24.13 1.25
N VAL A 201 5.11 23.70 1.80
CA VAL A 201 5.16 23.08 3.13
C VAL A 201 4.98 24.13 4.20
N LEU A 202 3.95 23.98 5.04
CA LEU A 202 3.69 24.90 6.15
C LEU A 202 4.72 24.69 7.28
N GLY A 203 5.23 25.80 7.80
CA GLY A 203 6.00 25.87 9.02
C GLY A 203 5.17 25.48 10.24
N GLY A 204 5.82 24.90 11.25
CA GLY A 204 5.12 24.28 12.39
C GLY A 204 4.17 25.21 13.16
N GLU A 205 4.47 26.50 13.23
CA GLU A 205 3.68 27.53 13.94
C GLU A 205 2.58 28.16 13.09
N GLU A 206 2.50 27.81 11.79
CA GLU A 206 1.47 28.36 10.91
C GLU A 206 0.10 27.80 11.28
N THR A 207 -0.91 28.67 11.29
CA THR A 207 -2.28 28.31 11.66
C THR A 207 -3.01 27.68 10.49
N VAL A 208 -3.65 26.54 10.75
CA VAL A 208 -4.52 25.81 9.83
C VAL A 208 -5.94 25.70 10.39
N VAL A 209 -6.93 25.64 9.52
CA VAL A 209 -8.35 25.52 9.89
C VAL A 209 -8.86 24.16 9.47
N LEU A 210 -9.27 23.33 10.42
CA LEU A 210 -9.88 22.03 10.07
C LEU A 210 -11.19 22.22 9.31
N LEU A 211 -11.22 21.81 8.03
CA LEU A 211 -12.44 21.77 7.23
C LEU A 211 -13.34 20.57 7.56
N GLY A 212 -12.77 19.53 8.17
CA GLY A 212 -13.45 18.30 8.54
C GLY A 212 -12.89 17.70 9.82
N ASN A 213 -13.58 16.71 10.37
CA ASN A 213 -13.14 16.04 11.59
C ASN A 213 -12.04 15.00 11.37
N MET A 214 -11.90 14.50 10.14
CA MET A 214 -10.97 13.43 9.77
C MET A 214 -9.98 13.90 8.71
N VAL A 215 -8.69 13.69 8.96
CA VAL A 215 -7.62 13.98 8.02
C VAL A 215 -7.27 12.73 7.22
N LYS A 216 -7.24 12.89 5.89
CA LYS A 216 -6.72 11.89 4.95
C LYS A 216 -5.32 12.31 4.53
N SER A 217 -4.40 11.35 4.42
CA SER A 217 -3.03 11.60 3.98
C SER A 217 -2.63 10.80 2.76
N ILE A 218 -1.66 11.34 2.04
CA ILE A 218 -1.00 10.75 0.89
C ILE A 218 0.47 10.49 1.16
N LEU A 219 1.07 9.64 0.34
CA LEU A 219 2.52 9.42 0.31
C LEU A 219 3.11 10.31 -0.79
N SER A 220 4.01 11.21 -0.41
CA SER A 220 4.67 12.18 -1.29
C SER A 220 6.12 12.32 -0.85
N GLU A 221 7.07 12.16 -1.77
CA GLU A 221 8.51 12.17 -1.50
C GLU A 221 8.95 11.25 -0.34
N GLY A 222 8.27 10.10 -0.20
CA GLY A 222 8.52 9.14 0.89
C GLY A 222 7.97 9.58 2.25
N LYS A 223 7.25 10.70 2.33
CA LYS A 223 6.64 11.25 3.54
C LYS A 223 5.12 11.14 3.51
N ALA A 224 4.53 10.98 4.68
CA ALA A 224 3.11 11.16 4.88
C ALA A 224 2.74 12.64 4.91
N GLU A 225 1.80 13.02 4.07
CA GLU A 225 1.43 14.41 3.83
C GLU A 225 -0.08 14.58 3.89
N ALA A 226 -0.53 15.71 4.45
CA ALA A 226 -1.92 16.14 4.41
C ALA A 226 -2.02 17.59 3.91
N ALA A 227 -3.15 17.92 3.30
CA ALA A 227 -3.46 19.30 2.94
C ALA A 227 -3.96 20.09 4.16
N ASP A 228 -3.79 21.42 4.09
CA ASP A 228 -4.31 22.39 5.07
C ASP A 228 -5.85 22.51 5.11
#